data_AF-A0A381XT39-F1
#
_entry.id   AF-A0A381XT39-F1
#
_cell.length_a   1.000
_cell.length_b   1.000
_cell.length_c   1.000
_cell.angle_alpha   90.00
_cell.angle_beta   90.00
_cell.angle_gamma   90.00
#
_symmetry.space_group_name_H-M   'P 1'
#
loop_
_entity.id
_entity.type
_entity.pdbx_description
1 polymer ?
#
loop_
_entity_poly.entity_id
_entity_poly.type
_entity_poly.pdbx_seq_one_letter_code
_entity_poly.pdbx_strand_id
1 'polypeptide(L)'
;RPLTSFREAEFLHNEVPGIYLPDQTHSRMAKAEASGEQAAKEEGVRIALETFETIRESIQGVHINVPSENLEGALQILAGVQGAHGSGN
;
A
#
# COMPACT_ATOMS: atom_id res chain seq x y z
N ARG A 1 1.77 0.18 5.69
CA ARG A 1 3.02 0.14 4.91
C ARG A 1 2.67 -0.19 3.47
N PRO A 2 3.26 0.46 2.46
CA PRO A 2 3.16 -0.02 1.08
C PRO A 2 3.83 -1.39 0.98
N LEU A 3 3.25 -2.28 0.17
CA LEU A 3 3.91 -3.52 -0.22
C LEU A 3 5.04 -3.19 -1.21
N THR A 4 6.19 -3.83 -1.09
CA THR A 4 7.34 -3.60 -1.97
C THR A 4 7.60 -4.75 -2.93
N SER A 5 7.08 -5.94 -2.62
CA SER A 5 7.28 -7.16 -3.38
C SER A 5 6.12 -8.14 -3.16
N PHE A 6 5.99 -9.11 -4.05
CA PHE A 6 5.04 -10.21 -3.85
C PHE A 6 5.44 -11.06 -2.65
N ARG A 7 6.74 -11.31 -2.46
CA ARG A 7 7.26 -12.04 -1.30
C ARG A 7 6.90 -11.37 0.03
N GLU A 8 6.98 -10.04 0.12
CA GLU A 8 6.55 -9.32 1.33
C GLU A 8 5.04 -9.52 1.58
N ALA A 9 4.22 -9.45 0.52
CA ALA A 9 2.79 -9.68 0.62
C ALA A 9 2.48 -11.09 1.17
N GLU A 10 3.17 -12.13 0.67
CA GLU A 10 3.06 -13.50 1.19
C GLU A 10 3.52 -13.64 2.65
N PHE A 11 4.65 -13.03 3.01
CA PHE A 11 5.14 -13.04 4.39
C PHE A 11 4.13 -12.41 5.34
N LEU A 12 3.57 -11.24 4.99
CA LEU A 12 2.56 -10.58 5.82
C LEU A 12 1.31 -11.43 5.99
N HIS A 13 0.86 -12.12 4.94
CA HIS A 13 -0.32 -12.97 5.00
C HIS A 13 -0.11 -14.23 5.85
N ASN A 14 1.04 -14.88 5.72
CA ASN A 14 1.30 -16.20 6.31
C ASN A 14 1.92 -16.13 7.70
N GLU A 15 2.82 -15.15 7.94
CA GLU A 15 3.68 -15.12 9.12
C GLU A 15 3.26 -14.08 10.16
N VAL A 16 2.38 -13.13 9.80
CA VAL A 16 1.93 -12.08 10.73
C VAL A 16 0.49 -12.34 11.20
N PRO A 17 0.28 -12.67 12.49
CA PRO A 17 -1.06 -12.92 13.01
C PRO A 17 -1.98 -11.72 12.84
N GLY A 18 -3.19 -11.98 12.34
CA GLY A 18 -4.22 -10.96 12.15
C GLY A 18 -4.10 -10.14 10.86
N ILE A 19 -3.14 -10.44 9.99
CA ILE A 19 -3.05 -9.86 8.65
C ILE A 19 -3.61 -10.82 7.63
N TYR A 20 -4.58 -10.35 6.83
CA TYR A 20 -5.16 -11.07 5.72
C TYR A 20 -5.02 -10.26 4.45
N LEU A 21 -4.44 -10.85 3.40
CA LEU A 21 -4.38 -10.24 2.07
C LEU A 21 -5.33 -11.00 1.15
N PRO A 22 -6.27 -10.31 0.48
CA PRO A 22 -7.12 -10.94 -0.52
C PRO A 22 -6.30 -11.52 -1.69
N ASP A 23 -6.79 -12.60 -2.31
CA ASP A 23 -6.15 -13.22 -3.49
C ASP A 23 -5.90 -12.22 -4.63
N GLN A 24 -6.78 -11.23 -4.78
CA GLN A 24 -6.62 -10.17 -5.77
C GLN A 24 -5.36 -9.34 -5.50
N THR A 25 -5.04 -9.05 -4.24
CA THR A 25 -3.83 -8.32 -3.84
C THR A 25 -2.58 -9.13 -4.19
N HIS A 26 -2.59 -10.44 -3.91
CA HIS A 26 -1.52 -11.34 -4.31
C HIS A 26 -1.32 -11.36 -5.82
N SER A 27 -2.39 -11.50 -6.61
CA SER A 27 -2.32 -11.51 -8.07
C SER A 27 -1.76 -10.20 -8.64
N ARG A 28 -2.17 -9.05 -8.08
CA ARG A 28 -1.69 -7.72 -8.51
C ARG A 28 -0.21 -7.56 -8.23
N MET A 29 0.24 -7.91 -7.03
CA MET A 29 1.66 -7.82 -6.66
C MET A 29 2.53 -8.74 -7.52
N ALA A 30 2.11 -9.99 -7.77
CA ALA A 30 2.83 -10.92 -8.63
C ALA A 30 2.96 -10.40 -10.08
N LYS A 31 1.89 -9.83 -10.64
CA LYS A 31 1.91 -9.24 -12.00
C LYS A 31 2.82 -8.01 -12.08
N ALA A 32 2.78 -7.15 -11.06
CA ALA A 32 3.63 -5.98 -11.00
C ALA A 32 5.11 -6.34 -10.87
N GLU A 33 5.44 -7.31 -10.02
CA GLU A 33 6.81 -7.80 -9.84
C GLU A 33 7.39 -8.45 -11.11
N ALA A 34 6.55 -9.13 -11.90
CA ALA A 34 6.95 -9.64 -13.22
C ALA A 34 7.37 -8.53 -14.20
N SER A 35 6.98 -7.27 -13.94
CA SER A 35 7.35 -6.09 -14.73
C SER A 35 8.55 -5.33 -14.13
N GLY A 36 9.09 -5.79 -13.01
CA GLY A 36 10.26 -5.25 -12.33
C GLY A 36 9.99 -4.72 -10.92
N GLU A 37 11.06 -4.53 -10.16
CA GLU A 37 10.99 -4.09 -8.75
C GLU A 37 10.29 -2.73 -8.58
N GLN A 38 10.54 -1.79 -9.50
CA GLN A 38 9.91 -0.48 -9.48
C GLN A 38 8.39 -0.58 -9.66
N ALA A 39 7.93 -1.43 -10.59
CA ALA A 39 6.51 -1.65 -10.82
C ALA A 39 5.82 -2.28 -9.60
N ALA A 40 6.49 -3.20 -8.90
CA ALA A 40 5.97 -3.77 -7.65
C ALA A 40 5.79 -2.70 -6.55
N LYS A 41 6.77 -1.81 -6.37
CA LYS A 41 6.67 -0.70 -5.40
C LYS A 41 5.51 0.25 -5.74
N GLU A 42 5.37 0.62 -7.01
CA GLU A 42 4.28 1.49 -7.47
C GLU A 42 2.91 0.84 -7.30
N GLU A 43 2.78 -0.46 -7.57
CA GLU A 43 1.54 -1.21 -7.33
C GLU A 43 1.20 -1.26 -5.84
N GLY A 44 2.18 -1.50 -4.97
CA GLY A 44 1.97 -1.52 -3.53
C GLY A 44 1.55 -0.16 -2.95
N VAL A 45 2.05 0.94 -3.50
CA VAL A 45 1.57 2.30 -3.20
C VAL A 45 0.11 2.47 -3.65
N ARG A 46 -0.23 2.05 -4.87
CA ARG A 46 -1.60 2.11 -5.39
C ARG A 46 -2.58 1.32 -4.52
N ILE A 47 -2.25 0.09 -4.15
CA ILE A 47 -3.07 -0.74 -3.24
C ILE A 47 -3.28 -0.03 -1.90
N ALA A 48 -2.24 0.58 -1.33
CA ALA A 48 -2.34 1.29 -0.06
C ALA A 48 -3.27 2.51 -0.16
N LEU A 49 -3.18 3.29 -1.24
CA LEU A 49 -4.05 4.43 -1.50
C LEU A 49 -5.50 4.01 -1.74
N GLU A 50 -5.75 3.00 -2.57
CA GLU A 50 -7.11 2.46 -2.80
C GLU A 50 -7.74 1.96 -1.51
N THR A 51 -6.95 1.30 -0.65
CA THR A 51 -7.39 0.84 0.66
C THR A 51 -7.77 2.01 1.55
N PHE A 52 -6.93 3.05 1.60
CA PHE A 52 -7.20 4.26 2.36
C PHE A 52 -8.49 4.95 1.90
N GLU A 53 -8.64 5.17 0.59
CA GLU A 53 -9.83 5.82 0.03
C GLU A 53 -11.11 5.04 0.34
N THR A 54 -11.04 3.71 0.36
CA THR A 54 -12.20 2.86 0.69
C THR A 54 -12.67 3.05 2.15
N ILE A 55 -11.76 3.35 3.07
CA ILE A 55 -12.06 3.43 4.51
C ILE A 55 -12.01 4.85 5.07
N ARG A 56 -11.65 5.87 4.27
CA ARG A 56 -11.34 7.22 4.75
C ARG A 56 -12.45 7.86 5.57
N GLU A 57 -13.71 7.60 5.22
CA GLU A 57 -14.88 8.18 5.91
C GLU A 57 -15.15 7.51 7.26
N SER A 58 -14.54 6.35 7.50
CA SER A 58 -14.73 5.55 8.72
C SER A 58 -13.56 5.66 9.70
N ILE A 59 -12.51 6.45 9.39
CA ILE A 59 -11.30 6.57 10.20
C ILE A 59 -10.96 8.05 10.46
N GLN A 60 -10.29 8.33 11.58
CA GLN A 60 -9.82 9.69 11.90
C GLN A 60 -8.38 9.95 11.43
N GLY A 61 -7.69 8.93 10.91
CA GLY A 61 -6.32 9.04 10.44
C GLY A 61 -5.69 7.68 10.18
N VAL A 62 -4.50 7.70 9.59
CA VAL A 62 -3.71 6.50 9.27
C VAL A 62 -2.31 6.59 9.85
N HIS A 63 -1.76 5.43 10.23
CA HIS A 63 -0.35 5.30 10.57
C HIS A 63 0.41 4.64 9.42
N ILE A 64 1.37 5.37 8.84
CA ILE A 64 2.17 4.91 7.71
C ILE A 64 3.53 4.47 8.25
N ASN A 65 3.68 3.16 8.51
CA ASN A 65 4.97 2.56 8.84
C ASN A 65 5.72 2.22 7.55
N VAL A 66 6.96 2.67 7.38
CA VAL A 66 7.77 2.39 6.19
C VAL A 66 9.22 2.17 6.60
N PRO A 67 9.89 1.11 6.10
CA PRO A 67 11.31 0.93 6.36
C PRO A 67 12.12 2.01 5.63
N SER A 68 13.30 2.32 6.16
CA SER A 68 14.17 3.43 5.73
C SER A 68 14.44 3.44 4.22
N GLU A 69 14.57 2.25 3.61
CA GLU A 69 14.86 2.06 2.19
C GLU A 69 13.70 2.41 1.23
N ASN A 70 12.48 2.66 1.73
CA ASN A 70 11.31 2.96 0.90
C ASN A 70 10.64 4.30 1.26
N LEU A 71 11.45 5.32 1.56
CA LEU A 71 10.95 6.66 1.88
C LEU A 71 10.09 7.26 0.76
N GLU A 72 10.43 7.01 -0.50
CA GLU A 72 9.70 7.57 -1.65
C GLU A 72 8.26 7.08 -1.70
N GLY A 73 8.01 5.78 -1.52
CA GLY A 73 6.66 5.24 -1.44
C GLY A 73 5.87 5.80 -0.25
N ALA A 74 6.53 6.09 0.87
CA ALA A 74 5.92 6.75 2.02
C ALA A 74 5.39 8.15 1.67
N LEU A 75 6.21 8.95 0.99
CA LEU A 75 5.88 10.31 0.59
C LEU A 75 4.76 10.34 -0.45
N GLN A 76 4.74 9.38 -1.38
CA GLN A 76 3.65 9.24 -2.36
C GLN A 76 2.31 8.96 -1.67
N ILE A 77 2.28 8.04 -0.69
CA ILE A 77 1.05 7.78 0.10
C ILE A 77 0.64 9.03 0.87
N LEU A 78 1.59 9.69 1.55
CA LEU A 78 1.30 10.89 2.33
C LEU A 78 0.70 12.00 1.45
N ALA A 79 1.26 12.23 0.26
CA ALA A 79 0.76 13.20 -0.70
C ALA A 79 -0.66 12.85 -1.17
N GLY A 80 -0.94 11.57 -1.46
CA GLY A 80 -2.27 11.11 -1.85
C GLY A 80 -3.32 11.31 -0.74
N VAL A 81 -2.95 10.99 0.50
CA VAL A 81 -3.81 11.18 1.69
C VAL A 81 -4.10 12.66 1.94
N GLN A 82 -3.11 13.55 1.78
CA GLN A 82 -3.28 14.99 1.98
C GLN A 82 -4.09 15.68 0.87
N GLY A 83 -3.92 15.25 -0.38
CA GLY A 83 -4.70 15.75 -1.53
C GLY A 83 -6.21 15.52 -1.37
N ALA A 84 -6.61 14.43 -0.69
CA ALA A 84 -8.00 14.10 -0.40
C ALA A 84 -8.65 14.97 0.71
N HIS A 85 -7.90 15.84 1.39
CA HIS A 85 -8.44 16.84 2.32
C HIS A 85 -8.69 18.21 1.67
N GLY A 86 -8.42 18.37 0.37
CA GLY A 86 -8.44 19.67 -0.33
C GLY A 86 -9.65 20.00 -1.21
N SER A 87 -10.61 19.09 -1.41
CA SER A 87 -11.86 19.37 -2.17
C SER A 87 -13.07 19.32 -1.26
N GLY A 88 -13.20 20.37 -0.45
CA GLY A 88 -14.36 20.65 0.37
C GLY A 88 -14.53 22.15 0.52
N ASN A 89 -14.78 22.84 -0.59
CA ASN A 89 -15.40 24.17 -0.62
C ASN A 89 -16.18 24.34 -1.92
#